data_AF-A0A815V130-F1
#
_entry.id   AF-A0A815V130-F1
#
_cell.length_a   1.000
_cell.length_b   1.000
_cell.length_c   1.000
_cell.angle_alpha   90.00
_cell.angle_beta   90.00
_cell.angle_gamma   90.00
#
_symmetry.space_group_name_H-M   'P 1'
#
loop_
_entity.id
_entity.type
_entity.pdbx_description
1 polymer ?
#
loop_
_entity_poly.entity_id
_entity_poly.type
_entity_poly.pdbx_seq_one_letter_code
_entity_poly.pdbx_strand_id
1 'polypeptide(L)' 'MTQAEVDDTLKRIQEHKGVQGYLIINND' A
#
# COMPACT_ATOMS: atom_id res chain seq x y z
N MET A 1 5.30 -1.41 13.40
CA MET A 1 5.15 -1.52 11.95
C MET A 1 6.34 -0.82 11.32
N THR A 2 7.12 -1.57 10.55
CA THR A 2 8.33 -1.14 9.86
C THR A 2 7.97 -0.68 8.45
N GLN A 3 8.86 0.08 7.81
CA GLN A 3 8.66 0.47 6.40
C GLN A 3 8.49 -0.76 5.50
N ALA A 4 9.24 -1.83 5.76
CA ALA A 4 9.16 -3.07 5.00
C ALA A 4 7.77 -3.74 5.07
N GLU A 5 7.11 -3.69 6.23
CA GLU A 5 5.76 -4.25 6.40
C GLU A 5 4.69 -3.43 5.65
N VAL A 6 4.86 -2.11 5.57
CA VAL A 6 3.98 -1.23 4.79
C VAL A 6 4.15 -1.50 3.30
N ASP A 7 5.39 -1.58 2.81
CA ASP A 7 5.70 -1.82 1.41
C ASP A 7 5.17 -3.16 0.90
N ASP A 8 5.29 -4.22 1.71
CA ASP A 8 4.73 -5.55 1.38
C ASP A 8 3.21 -5.51 1.26
N THR A 9 2.56 -4.80 2.19
CA THR A 9 1.10 -4.63 2.20
C THR A 9 0.61 -3.87 0.96
N LEU A 10 1.31 -2.78 0.59
CA LEU A 10 0.95 -1.97 -0.58
C LEU A 10 1.10 -2.76 -1.89
N LYS A 11 2.15 -3.59 -2.01
CA LYS A 11 2.32 -4.49 -3.17
C LYS A 11 1.15 -5.46 -3.28
N ARG A 12 0.80 -6.12 -2.18
CA ARG A 12 -0.35 -7.06 -2.15
C ARG A 12 -1.64 -6.38 -2.59
N ILE A 13 -1.89 -5.15 -2.16
CA ILE A 13 -3.09 -4.38 -2.58
C ILE A 13 -3.05 -4.11 -4.09
N GLN A 14 -1.91 -3.66 -4.63
CA GLN A 14 -1.76 -3.35 -6.06
C GLN A 14 -1.96 -4.55 -6.99
N GLU A 15 -1.67 -5.77 -6.52
CA GLU A 15 -1.83 -7.00 -7.30
C GLU A 15 -3.30 -7.45 -7.47
N HIS A 16 -4.23 -6.88 -6.71
CA HIS A 16 -5.64 -7.23 -6.83
C HIS A 16 -6.23 -6.72 -8.16
N LYS A 17 -6.85 -7.62 -8.92
CA LYS A 17 -7.53 -7.27 -10.17
C LYS A 17 -8.58 -6.19 -9.92
N GLY A 18 -8.50 -5.10 -10.68
CA GLY A 18 -9.41 -3.97 -10.60
C GLY A 18 -8.93 -2.82 -9.72
N VAL A 19 -7.82 -2.97 -9.00
CA VAL A 19 -7.17 -1.84 -8.30
C VAL A 19 -6.46 -0.95 -9.32
N GLN A 20 -6.77 0.34 -9.28
CA GLN A 20 -6.14 1.36 -10.14
C GLN A 20 -4.95 2.04 -9.45
N GLY A 21 -4.94 2.09 -8.13
CA GLY A 21 -3.88 2.68 -7.31
C GLY A 21 -4.34 2.85 -5.85
N TYR A 22 -3.48 3.43 -5.02
CA TYR A 22 -3.76 3.75 -3.62
C TYR A 22 -3.23 5.14 -3.25
N LEU A 23 -3.80 5.75 -2.21
CA LEU A 23 -3.37 7.02 -1.64
C LEU A 23 -2.95 6.80 -0.18
N ILE A 24 -1.77 7.30 0.17
CA ILE A 24 -1.26 7.29 1.54
C ILE A 24 -1.44 8.71 2.08
N ILE A 25 -2.10 8.83 3.23
CA ILE A 25 -2.29 10.09 3.94
C ILE A 25 -1.53 9.97 5.25
N ASN A 26 -0.43 10.72 5.36
CA ASN A 26 0.28 10.88 6.61
C ASN A 26 -0.37 12.01 7.41
N ASN A 27 -0.26 11.93 8.74
CA ASN A 27 -0.83 12.92 9.66
C ASN A 27 0.20 14.00 10.04
N ASP A 28 1.20 14.22 9.18
CA ASP A 28 2.20 15.29 9.31
C ASP A 28 1.55 16.69 9.22
#